data_AF-A0A961TF70-F1
#
_entry.id   AF-A0A961TF70-F1
#
_cell.length_a   1.000
_cell.length_b   1.000
_cell.length_c   1.000
_cell.angle_alpha   90.00
_cell.angle_beta   90.00
_cell.angle_gamma   90.00
#
_symmetry.space_group_name_H-M   'P 1'
#
loop_
_entity.id
_entity.type
_entity.pdbx_description
1 polymer ?
#
loop_
_entity_poly.entity_id
_entity_poly.type
_entity_poly.pdbx_seq_one_letter_code
_entity_poly.pdbx_strand_id
1 'polypeptide(L)'
;MTHQDDKPQQARPYQPANELESGALHYHQFPRPGKLAIEATKPLGNQRDLALAYSPGVAAPCLAIAADPALAANYTSRGNLVAVISNGTAVLGLGNIGPLASKPVMEGKAVLFKKFAGIDVFDIEVNETRIEEFCNVVAALEPTFGGINLEDIKAPECFEIERCLRERMNIPVFHDDQHGTAII
;
A
#
# COMPACT_ATOMS: atom_id res chain seq x y z
N MET A 1 19.60 48.36 -9.13
CA MET A 1 18.28 47.71 -9.02
C MET A 1 18.50 46.39 -8.31
N THR A 2 18.16 46.34 -7.03
CA THR A 2 18.37 45.17 -6.17
C THR A 2 17.38 44.08 -6.55
N HIS A 3 17.91 42.90 -6.91
CA HIS A 3 17.14 41.66 -6.97
C HIS A 3 16.48 41.44 -5.61
N GLN A 4 15.14 41.49 -5.59
CA GLN A 4 14.39 41.01 -4.44
C GLN A 4 14.42 39.48 -4.50
N ASP A 5 15.05 38.89 -3.48
CA ASP A 5 15.01 37.47 -3.20
C ASP A 5 13.56 37.00 -3.06
N ASP A 6 13.10 36.21 -4.02
CA ASP A 6 11.83 35.52 -3.97
C ASP A 6 11.96 34.34 -3.00
N LYS A 7 11.87 34.62 -1.70
CA LYS A 7 11.88 33.58 -0.66
C LYS A 7 10.63 32.72 -0.81
N PRO A 8 10.74 31.39 -0.81
CA PRO A 8 9.56 30.52 -0.85
C PRO A 8 8.65 30.85 0.32
N GLN A 9 7.40 31.18 0.00
CA GLN A 9 6.37 31.54 0.96
C GLN A 9 6.17 30.36 1.91
N GLN A 10 6.48 30.54 3.20
CA GLN A 10 6.30 29.50 4.21
C GLN A 10 4.83 29.03 4.20
N ALA A 11 4.61 27.74 3.96
CA ALA A 11 3.29 27.14 4.00
C ALA A 11 2.68 27.36 5.39
N ARG A 12 1.44 27.87 5.45
CA ARG A 12 0.72 28.02 6.72
C ARG A 12 0.43 26.62 7.29
N PRO A 13 0.64 26.40 8.60
CA PRO A 13 0.28 25.14 9.22
C PRO A 13 -1.24 24.92 9.12
N TYR A 14 -1.65 23.69 8.81
CA TYR A 14 -3.05 23.29 8.79
C TYR A 14 -3.68 23.47 10.18
N GLN A 15 -4.88 24.06 10.24
CA GLN A 15 -5.64 24.25 11.48
C GLN A 15 -6.93 23.44 11.39
N PRO A 16 -7.20 22.52 12.34
CA PRO A 16 -8.43 21.74 12.34
C PRO A 16 -9.64 22.65 12.56
N ALA A 17 -10.69 22.47 11.79
CA ALA A 17 -11.90 23.28 11.83
C ALA A 17 -12.83 22.92 13.00
N ASN A 18 -12.72 21.70 13.54
CA ASN A 18 -13.57 21.21 14.62
C ASN A 18 -12.86 20.14 15.48
N GLU A 19 -13.54 19.69 16.54
CA GLU A 19 -13.02 18.68 17.47
C GLU A 19 -12.77 17.32 16.80
N LEU A 20 -13.57 16.95 15.80
CA LEU A 20 -13.39 15.69 15.07
C LEU A 20 -12.10 15.70 14.26
N GLU A 21 -11.81 16.79 13.55
CA GLU A 21 -10.57 16.96 12.80
C GLU A 21 -9.36 16.98 13.72
N SER A 22 -9.44 17.71 14.84
CA SER A 22 -8.39 17.72 15.87
C SER A 22 -8.14 16.32 16.44
N GLY A 23 -9.21 15.58 16.77
CA GLY A 23 -9.15 14.20 17.24
C GLY A 23 -8.57 13.25 16.20
N ALA A 24 -8.90 13.42 14.92
CA ALA A 24 -8.36 12.62 13.83
C ALA A 24 -6.85 12.85 13.66
N LEU A 25 -6.38 14.10 13.71
CA LEU A 25 -4.95 14.41 13.68
C LEU A 25 -4.21 13.77 14.87
N HIS A 26 -4.76 13.92 16.08
CA HIS A 26 -4.19 13.32 17.28
C HIS A 26 -4.12 11.78 17.17
N TYR A 27 -5.20 11.15 16.70
CA TYR A 27 -5.27 9.70 16.49
C TYR A 27 -4.21 9.17 15.53
N HIS A 28 -3.88 9.91 14.46
CA HIS A 28 -2.85 9.51 13.50
C HIS A 28 -1.42 9.81 13.97
N GLN A 29 -1.24 10.68 14.97
CA GLN A 29 0.08 11.11 15.44
C GLN A 29 0.57 10.34 16.67
N PHE A 30 -0.32 10.02 17.60
CA PHE A 30 0.04 9.52 18.93
C PHE A 30 -0.61 8.17 19.26
N PRO A 31 0.06 7.33 20.08
CA PRO A 31 1.40 7.52 20.66
C PRO A 31 2.55 7.28 19.66
N ARG A 32 2.23 6.72 18.49
CA ARG A 32 3.15 6.51 17.37
C ARG A 32 2.42 6.92 16.08
N PRO A 33 3.09 7.60 15.14
CA PRO A 33 2.47 7.97 13.88
C PRO A 33 2.03 6.78 13.03
N GLY A 34 0.94 6.97 12.29
CA GLY A 34 0.37 5.99 11.36
C GLY A 34 -0.52 4.95 12.06
N LYS A 35 -1.15 4.10 11.25
CA LYS A 35 -2.14 3.11 11.71
C LYS A 35 -1.68 1.66 11.60
N LEU A 36 -0.51 1.43 11.00
CA LEU A 36 0.04 0.11 10.74
C LEU A 36 1.36 -0.12 11.48
N ALA A 37 1.62 -1.37 11.81
CA ALA A 37 2.90 -1.85 12.29
C ALA A 37 3.13 -3.27 11.77
N ILE A 38 4.40 -3.68 11.65
CA ILE A 38 4.78 -5.05 11.30
C ILE A 38 5.17 -5.81 12.55
N GLU A 39 4.62 -7.01 12.66
CA GLU A 39 4.85 -7.91 13.79
C GLU A 39 5.41 -9.25 13.28
N ALA A 40 6.46 -9.74 13.92
CA ALA A 40 7.04 -11.04 13.59
C ALA A 40 6.14 -12.17 14.09
N THR A 41 5.82 -13.13 13.21
CA THR A 41 4.95 -14.27 13.55
C THR A 41 5.71 -15.49 14.06
N LYS A 42 7.04 -15.51 13.92
CA LYS A 42 7.92 -16.61 14.35
C LYS A 42 8.77 -16.15 15.54
N PRO A 43 9.07 -17.03 16.50
CA PRO A 43 9.99 -16.72 17.59
C PRO A 43 11.35 -16.26 17.07
N LEU A 44 12.00 -15.35 17.80
CA LEU A 44 13.35 -14.85 17.54
C LEU A 44 14.16 -14.77 18.85
N GLY A 45 13.86 -15.65 19.82
CA GLY A 45 14.33 -15.51 21.20
C GLY A 45 15.70 -16.15 21.47
N ASN A 46 16.20 -16.96 20.56
CA ASN A 46 17.45 -17.72 20.75
C ASN A 46 18.21 -17.93 19.43
N GLN A 47 19.43 -18.49 19.52
CA GLN A 47 20.29 -18.72 18.36
C GLN A 47 19.68 -19.66 17.31
N ARG A 48 18.95 -20.70 17.74
CA ARG A 48 18.28 -21.63 16.83
C ARG A 48 17.19 -20.92 16.05
N ASP A 49 16.38 -20.09 16.71
CA ASP A 49 15.33 -19.30 16.07
C ASP A 49 15.92 -18.36 15.01
N LEU A 50 17.00 -17.63 15.34
CA LEU A 50 17.70 -16.75 14.40
C LEU A 50 18.26 -17.52 13.20
N ALA A 51 18.85 -18.70 13.44
CA ALA A 51 19.39 -19.54 12.38
C ALA A 51 18.30 -20.12 11.45
N LEU A 52 17.06 -20.26 11.93
CA LEU A 52 15.92 -20.69 11.10
C LEU A 52 15.28 -19.52 10.36
N ALA A 53 15.09 -18.38 11.02
CA ALA A 53 14.47 -17.20 10.44
C ALA A 53 15.36 -16.51 9.40
N TYR A 54 16.68 -16.65 9.54
CA TYR A 54 17.66 -16.06 8.63
C TYR A 54 18.76 -17.08 8.29
N SER A 55 20.01 -16.62 8.15
CA SER A 55 21.11 -17.50 7.76
C SER A 55 21.51 -18.45 8.90
N PRO A 56 21.82 -19.73 8.58
CA PRO A 56 21.81 -20.34 7.24
C PRO A 56 20.46 -20.94 6.82
N GLY A 57 19.49 -21.08 7.73
CA GLY A 57 18.27 -21.86 7.51
C GLY A 57 17.33 -21.32 6.44
N VAL A 58 17.26 -20.00 6.25
CA VAL A 58 16.43 -19.34 5.22
C VAL A 58 16.78 -19.78 3.80
N ALA A 59 17.97 -20.35 3.57
CA ALA A 59 18.33 -20.90 2.28
C ALA A 59 17.41 -22.06 1.84
N ALA A 60 16.90 -22.85 2.78
CA ALA A 60 16.02 -23.99 2.49
C ALA A 60 14.71 -23.57 1.79
N PRO A 61 13.88 -22.66 2.33
CA PRO A 61 12.68 -22.19 1.63
C PRO A 61 13.03 -21.46 0.32
N CYS A 62 14.13 -20.70 0.25
CA CYS A 62 14.57 -20.05 -1.00
C CYS A 62 14.85 -21.06 -2.12
N LEU A 63 15.61 -22.12 -1.84
CA LEU A 63 15.92 -23.17 -2.81
C LEU A 63 14.66 -23.97 -3.20
N ALA A 64 13.75 -24.20 -2.25
CA ALA A 64 12.47 -24.84 -2.54
C ALA A 64 11.62 -24.00 -3.50
N ILE A 65 11.50 -22.69 -3.27
CA ILE A 65 10.77 -21.76 -4.16
C ILE A 65 11.46 -21.64 -5.53
N ALA A 66 12.79 -21.65 -5.57
CA ALA A 66 13.53 -21.64 -6.84
C ALA A 66 13.27 -22.91 -7.68
N ALA A 67 13.05 -24.05 -7.04
CA ALA A 67 12.70 -25.31 -7.70
C ALA A 67 11.21 -25.38 -8.10
N ASP A 68 10.32 -24.83 -7.27
CA ASP A 68 8.88 -24.73 -7.52
C ASP A 68 8.34 -23.37 -7.02
N PRO A 69 8.12 -22.39 -7.92
CA PRO A 69 7.64 -21.05 -7.55
C PRO A 69 6.29 -21.04 -6.82
N ALA A 70 5.44 -22.06 -7.00
CA ALA A 70 4.15 -22.14 -6.32
C ALA A 70 4.30 -22.25 -4.79
N LEU A 71 5.43 -22.78 -4.31
CA LEU A 71 5.73 -22.89 -2.88
C LEU A 71 5.91 -21.54 -2.18
N ALA A 72 6.00 -20.43 -2.92
CA ALA A 72 6.02 -19.09 -2.33
C ALA A 72 4.79 -18.84 -1.45
N ALA A 73 3.62 -19.39 -1.82
CA ALA A 73 2.40 -19.29 -1.03
C ALA A 73 2.47 -20.05 0.32
N ASN A 74 3.32 -21.08 0.40
CA ASN A 74 3.45 -21.92 1.59
C ASN A 74 4.52 -21.42 2.56
N TYR A 75 5.61 -20.86 2.03
CA TYR A 75 6.79 -20.48 2.82
C TYR A 75 6.93 -18.98 3.05
N THR A 76 6.01 -18.16 2.53
CA THR A 76 6.01 -16.71 2.71
C THR A 76 4.60 -16.22 3.06
N SER A 77 4.47 -14.93 3.40
CA SER A 77 3.17 -14.28 3.58
C SER A 77 2.41 -14.04 2.29
N ARG A 78 2.99 -14.30 1.10
CA ARG A 78 2.42 -14.00 -0.23
C ARG A 78 0.96 -14.41 -0.36
N GLY A 79 0.59 -15.60 0.13
CA GLY A 79 -0.78 -16.12 0.02
C GLY A 79 -1.85 -15.31 0.75
N ASN A 80 -1.47 -14.53 1.78
CA ASN A 80 -2.38 -13.68 2.56
C ASN A 80 -2.12 -12.18 2.37
N LEU A 81 -1.11 -11.81 1.56
CA LEU A 81 -0.63 -10.43 1.45
C LEU A 81 -1.20 -9.75 0.21
N VAL A 82 -1.93 -8.66 0.41
CA VAL A 82 -2.49 -7.81 -0.65
C VAL A 82 -1.77 -6.46 -0.68
N ALA A 83 -1.57 -5.89 -1.87
CA ALA A 83 -1.16 -4.50 -1.99
C ALA A 83 -2.40 -3.60 -2.12
N VAL A 84 -2.50 -2.56 -1.31
CA VAL A 84 -3.43 -1.44 -1.57
C VAL A 84 -2.63 -0.35 -2.28
N ILE A 85 -2.96 -0.07 -3.53
CA ILE A 85 -2.15 0.79 -4.41
C ILE A 85 -2.97 1.99 -4.88
N SER A 86 -2.39 3.19 -4.72
CA SER A 86 -2.96 4.43 -5.19
C SER A 86 -1.88 5.36 -5.74
N ASN A 87 -2.26 6.31 -6.61
CA ASN A 87 -1.44 7.49 -6.94
C ASN A 87 -2.00 8.79 -6.32
N GLY A 88 -3.04 8.68 -5.49
CA GLY A 88 -3.64 9.81 -4.78
C GLY A 88 -4.34 10.83 -5.67
N THR A 89 -4.80 10.40 -6.86
CA THR A 89 -5.41 11.31 -7.85
C THR A 89 -6.91 11.51 -7.66
N ALA A 90 -7.58 10.67 -6.86
CA ALA A 90 -9.00 10.80 -6.52
C ALA A 90 -9.29 10.41 -5.07
N VAL A 91 -8.56 11.01 -4.12
CA VAL A 91 -8.68 10.65 -2.70
C VAL A 91 -10.00 11.14 -2.13
N LEU A 92 -10.94 10.23 -1.87
CA LEU A 92 -12.26 10.57 -1.31
C LEU A 92 -12.93 11.71 -2.10
N GLY A 93 -13.45 12.74 -1.41
CA GLY A 93 -13.94 13.98 -2.02
C GLY A 93 -12.89 15.08 -2.21
N LEU A 94 -11.62 14.80 -1.95
CA LEU A 94 -10.52 15.78 -1.97
C LEU A 94 -9.87 15.91 -3.35
N GLY A 95 -10.13 14.95 -4.24
CA GLY A 95 -9.57 14.93 -5.60
C GLY A 95 -8.08 14.58 -5.60
N ASN A 96 -7.33 15.23 -6.49
CA ASN A 96 -5.91 14.97 -6.65
C ASN A 96 -5.09 15.76 -5.63
N ILE A 97 -4.78 15.11 -4.51
CA ILE A 97 -3.91 15.63 -3.44
C ILE A 97 -2.54 14.95 -3.44
N GLY A 98 -2.32 14.00 -4.35
CA GLY A 98 -1.08 13.29 -4.55
C GLY A 98 -0.84 12.14 -3.58
N PRO A 99 0.18 11.30 -3.86
CA PRO A 99 0.42 10.04 -3.18
C PRO A 99 0.73 10.21 -1.69
N LEU A 100 1.52 11.21 -1.29
CA LEU A 100 1.85 11.40 0.13
C LEU A 100 0.62 11.76 0.97
N ALA A 101 -0.29 12.55 0.43
CA ALA A 101 -1.50 12.96 1.13
C ALA A 101 -2.58 11.88 1.12
N SER A 102 -2.53 10.91 0.19
CA SER A 102 -3.42 9.75 0.17
C SER A 102 -3.06 8.69 1.21
N LYS A 103 -1.80 8.66 1.67
CA LYS A 103 -1.28 7.63 2.58
C LYS A 103 -2.16 7.34 3.80
N PRO A 104 -2.71 8.34 4.54
CA PRO A 104 -3.62 8.04 5.63
C PRO A 104 -4.85 7.24 5.18
N VAL A 105 -5.41 7.47 4.00
CA VAL A 105 -6.56 6.68 3.51
C VAL A 105 -6.14 5.23 3.23
N MET A 106 -4.98 5.03 2.59
CA MET A 106 -4.47 3.69 2.25
C MET A 106 -4.15 2.86 3.49
N GLU A 107 -3.49 3.45 4.49
CA GLU A 107 -3.31 2.80 5.81
C GLU A 107 -4.65 2.45 6.45
N GLY A 108 -5.67 3.29 6.26
CA GLY A 108 -7.03 3.03 6.74
C GLY A 108 -7.62 1.78 6.11
N LYS A 109 -7.54 1.67 4.77
CA LYS A 109 -7.99 0.49 4.01
C LYS A 109 -7.27 -0.78 4.46
N ALA A 110 -5.96 -0.72 4.65
CA ALA A 110 -5.17 -1.83 5.19
C ALA A 110 -5.67 -2.32 6.57
N VAL A 111 -5.93 -1.40 7.50
CA VAL A 111 -6.49 -1.76 8.83
C VAL A 111 -7.87 -2.41 8.70
N LEU A 112 -8.72 -1.95 7.76
CA LEU A 112 -10.04 -2.54 7.52
C LEU A 112 -9.92 -3.98 6.97
N PHE A 113 -9.06 -4.20 5.96
CA PHE A 113 -8.75 -5.54 5.45
C PHE A 113 -8.30 -6.48 6.58
N LYS A 114 -7.36 -6.04 7.41
CA LYS A 114 -6.86 -6.86 8.50
C LYS A 114 -7.93 -7.14 9.55
N LYS A 115 -8.69 -6.12 9.95
CA LYS A 115 -9.68 -6.21 11.03
C LYS A 115 -10.87 -7.09 10.66
N PHE A 116 -11.36 -7.00 9.43
CA PHE A 116 -12.61 -7.64 9.02
C PHE A 116 -12.42 -8.90 8.18
N ALA A 117 -11.31 -9.04 7.46
CA ALA A 117 -11.05 -10.20 6.60
C ALA A 117 -9.80 -11.00 7.00
N GLY A 118 -9.00 -10.53 7.96
CA GLY A 118 -7.75 -11.20 8.36
C GLY A 118 -6.62 -11.11 7.31
N ILE A 119 -6.82 -10.31 6.26
CA ILE A 119 -5.88 -10.12 5.15
C ILE A 119 -4.77 -9.17 5.58
N ASP A 120 -3.51 -9.53 5.30
CA ASP A 120 -2.37 -8.64 5.52
C ASP A 120 -2.22 -7.70 4.33
N VAL A 121 -1.89 -6.43 4.59
CA VAL A 121 -1.79 -5.42 3.55
C VAL A 121 -0.50 -4.61 3.68
N PHE A 122 0.14 -4.33 2.55
CA PHE A 122 1.00 -3.18 2.40
C PHE A 122 0.32 -2.12 1.54
N ASP A 123 0.24 -0.90 2.05
CA ASP A 123 -0.12 0.28 1.29
C ASP A 123 1.08 0.78 0.47
N ILE A 124 0.86 1.06 -0.81
CA ILE A 124 1.87 1.54 -1.76
C ILE A 124 1.34 2.74 -2.52
N GLU A 125 1.87 3.92 -2.19
CA GLU A 125 1.56 5.15 -2.90
C GLU A 125 2.56 5.42 -4.03
N VAL A 126 2.11 5.27 -5.28
CA VAL A 126 2.93 5.41 -6.48
C VAL A 126 2.86 6.84 -7.01
N ASN A 127 3.99 7.52 -7.07
CA ASN A 127 4.08 8.88 -7.63
C ASN A 127 4.22 8.87 -9.16
N GLU A 128 3.23 8.33 -9.86
CA GLU A 128 3.15 8.31 -11.33
C GLU A 128 1.69 8.41 -11.78
N THR A 129 1.43 9.24 -12.79
CA THR A 129 0.09 9.49 -13.34
C THR A 129 -0.07 8.99 -14.77
N ARG A 130 1.04 8.68 -15.46
CA ARG A 130 1.02 8.05 -16.78
C ARG A 130 0.65 6.57 -16.61
N ILE A 131 -0.45 6.16 -17.25
CA ILE A 131 -1.07 4.83 -17.11
C ILE A 131 -0.06 3.70 -17.30
N GLU A 132 0.64 3.67 -18.43
CA GLU A 132 1.57 2.59 -18.78
C GLU A 132 2.68 2.42 -17.73
N GLU A 133 3.16 3.54 -17.20
CA GLU A 133 4.32 3.60 -16.31
C GLU A 133 3.91 3.26 -14.88
N PHE A 134 2.73 3.71 -14.46
CA PHE A 134 2.08 3.23 -13.25
C PHE A 134 1.88 1.71 -13.31
N CYS A 135 1.35 1.19 -14.43
CA CYS A 135 1.16 -0.25 -14.61
C CYS A 135 2.50 -1.02 -14.60
N ASN A 136 3.57 -0.45 -15.17
CA ASN A 136 4.91 -1.04 -15.10
C ASN A 136 5.42 -1.17 -13.66
N VAL A 137 5.27 -0.12 -12.86
CA VAL A 137 5.65 -0.14 -11.44
C VAL A 137 4.86 -1.21 -10.69
N VAL A 138 3.54 -1.25 -10.85
CA VAL A 138 2.69 -2.19 -10.11
C VAL A 138 2.90 -3.64 -10.55
N ALA A 139 2.96 -3.90 -11.85
CA ALA A 139 3.17 -5.27 -12.37
C ALA A 139 4.53 -5.84 -11.94
N ALA A 140 5.57 -5.01 -11.82
CA ALA A 140 6.87 -5.45 -11.32
C ALA A 140 6.84 -5.93 -9.85
N LEU A 141 5.84 -5.52 -9.08
CA LEU A 141 5.66 -5.93 -7.68
C LEU A 141 4.89 -7.26 -7.53
N GLU A 142 4.39 -7.85 -8.63
CA GLU A 142 3.64 -9.11 -8.61
C GLU A 142 4.25 -10.20 -7.73
N PRO A 143 5.59 -10.45 -7.71
CA PRO A 143 6.20 -11.51 -6.90
C PRO A 143 6.07 -11.35 -5.38
N THR A 144 5.68 -10.17 -4.88
CA THR A 144 5.45 -9.94 -3.44
C THR A 144 4.02 -10.31 -3.01
N PHE A 145 3.04 -10.02 -3.85
CA PHE A 145 1.63 -10.01 -3.44
C PHE A 145 0.82 -11.19 -3.96
N GLY A 146 -0.16 -11.63 -3.16
CA GLY A 146 -1.19 -12.59 -3.58
C GLY A 146 -2.39 -11.93 -4.28
N GLY A 147 -2.52 -10.60 -4.17
CA GLY A 147 -3.53 -9.82 -4.89
C GLY A 147 -3.25 -8.31 -4.83
N ILE A 148 -3.87 -7.55 -5.74
CA ILE A 148 -3.76 -6.08 -5.82
C ILE A 148 -5.15 -5.46 -5.67
N ASN A 149 -5.26 -4.47 -4.78
CA ASN A 149 -6.40 -3.59 -4.61
C ASN A 149 -6.02 -2.17 -5.04
N LEU A 150 -6.57 -1.71 -6.16
CA LEU A 150 -6.45 -0.34 -6.66
C LEU A 150 -7.46 0.56 -5.92
N GLU A 151 -7.02 1.75 -5.53
CA GLU A 151 -7.77 2.65 -4.66
C GLU A 151 -7.52 4.12 -5.02
N ASP A 152 -8.55 4.98 -4.97
CA ASP A 152 -8.42 6.44 -5.09
C ASP A 152 -7.65 6.90 -6.36
N ILE A 153 -7.87 6.21 -7.48
CA ILE A 153 -7.31 6.55 -8.80
C ILE A 153 -8.41 7.20 -9.63
N LYS A 154 -8.13 8.37 -10.21
CA LYS A 154 -9.12 9.14 -10.96
C LYS A 154 -9.61 8.42 -12.21
N ALA A 155 -10.87 8.67 -12.56
CA ALA A 155 -11.44 8.33 -13.86
C ALA A 155 -11.08 9.38 -14.92
N PRO A 156 -10.97 8.99 -16.22
CA PRO A 156 -11.17 7.63 -16.75
C PRO A 156 -9.93 6.71 -16.62
N GLU A 157 -8.80 7.21 -16.15
CA GLU A 157 -7.52 6.47 -16.15
C GLU A 157 -7.56 5.18 -15.32
N CYS A 158 -8.33 5.15 -14.24
CA CYS A 158 -8.49 3.96 -13.39
C CYS A 158 -9.01 2.72 -14.15
N PHE A 159 -9.87 2.90 -15.16
CA PHE A 159 -10.39 1.79 -15.98
C PHE A 159 -9.28 1.17 -16.84
N GLU A 160 -8.46 2.02 -17.48
CA GLU A 160 -7.35 1.56 -18.31
C GLU A 160 -6.25 0.93 -17.47
N ILE A 161 -5.97 1.47 -16.28
CA ILE A 161 -5.02 0.91 -15.31
C ILE A 161 -5.49 -0.48 -14.85
N GLU A 162 -6.75 -0.64 -14.43
CA GLU A 162 -7.27 -1.95 -13.99
C GLU A 162 -7.16 -2.97 -15.14
N ARG A 163 -7.61 -2.61 -16.34
CA ARG A 163 -7.54 -3.49 -17.52
C ARG A 163 -6.10 -3.90 -17.82
N CYS A 164 -5.17 -2.94 -17.88
CA CYS A 164 -3.76 -3.21 -18.16
C CYS A 164 -3.14 -4.16 -17.13
N LEU A 165 -3.42 -3.96 -15.84
CA LEU A 165 -2.89 -4.82 -14.79
C LEU A 165 -3.50 -6.22 -14.80
N ARG A 166 -4.81 -6.34 -15.05
CA ARG A 166 -5.49 -7.64 -15.20
C ARG A 166 -4.98 -8.45 -16.39
N GLU A 167 -4.55 -7.80 -17.46
CA GLU A 167 -3.96 -8.45 -18.63
C GLU A 167 -2.52 -8.91 -18.39
N ARG A 168 -1.78 -8.20 -17.55
CA ARG A 168 -0.34 -8.43 -17.32
C ARG A 168 -0.03 -9.36 -16.16
N MET A 169 -0.90 -9.40 -15.15
CA MET A 169 -0.59 -10.05 -13.88
C MET A 169 -1.31 -11.39 -13.71
N ASN A 170 -0.66 -12.34 -13.05
CA ASN A 170 -1.24 -13.68 -12.78
C ASN A 170 -1.93 -13.76 -11.41
N ILE A 171 -2.09 -12.63 -10.72
CA ILE A 171 -2.80 -12.52 -9.44
C ILE A 171 -4.05 -11.66 -9.61
N PRO A 172 -5.07 -11.81 -8.76
CA PRO A 172 -6.26 -10.97 -8.83
C PRO A 172 -5.91 -9.48 -8.68
N VAL A 173 -6.46 -8.66 -9.58
CA VAL A 173 -6.43 -7.19 -9.52
C VAL A 173 -7.87 -6.71 -9.44
N PHE A 174 -8.17 -5.90 -8.43
CA PHE A 174 -9.49 -5.38 -8.13
C PHE A 174 -9.42 -3.87 -7.89
N HIS A 175 -10.44 -3.12 -8.28
CA HIS A 175 -10.55 -1.69 -7.99
C HIS A 175 -11.76 -1.42 -7.10
N ASP A 176 -11.54 -0.98 -5.86
CA ASP A 176 -12.61 -0.88 -4.86
C ASP A 176 -13.66 0.17 -5.23
N ASP A 177 -13.23 1.36 -5.69
CA ASP A 177 -14.19 2.42 -6.03
C ASP A 177 -15.13 2.08 -7.19
N GLN A 178 -14.72 1.15 -8.07
CA GLN A 178 -15.53 0.72 -9.23
C GLN A 178 -16.48 -0.41 -8.89
N HIS A 179 -16.02 -1.39 -8.12
CA HIS A 179 -16.74 -2.64 -7.89
C HIS A 179 -17.32 -2.75 -6.48
N GLY A 180 -16.67 -2.15 -5.47
CA GLY A 180 -17.12 -2.14 -4.08
C GLY A 180 -18.40 -1.33 -3.87
N THR A 181 -18.58 -0.23 -4.62
CA THR A 181 -19.86 0.53 -4.65
C THR A 181 -20.97 -0.18 -5.41
N ALA A 182 -20.65 -1.15 -6.27
CA ALA A 182 -21.63 -1.92 -7.03
C ALA A 182 -22.13 -3.17 -6.27
N ILE A 183 -21.47 -3.56 -5.17
CA ILE A 183 -21.77 -4.77 -4.39
C ILE A 183 -22.54 -4.46 -3.10
N ILE A 184 -22.63 -3.19 -2.67
CA ILE A 184 -23.39 -2.74 -1.48
C ILE A 184 -24.79 -2.27 -1.87
#